data_AF-A0A7Y7YLS0-F1
#
_entry.id   AF-A0A7Y7YLS0-F1
#
_cell.length_a   1.000
_cell.length_b   1.000
_cell.length_c   1.000
_cell.angle_alpha   90.00
_cell.angle_beta   90.00
_cell.angle_gamma   90.00
#
_symmetry.space_group_name_H-M   'P 1'
#
loop_
_entity.id
_entity.type
_entity.pdbx_description
1 polymer ?
#
loop_
_entity_poly.entity_id
_entity_poly.type
_entity_poly.pdbx_seq_one_letter_code
_entity_poly.pdbx_strand_id
1 'polypeptide(L)'
;ARGRYRESDDYAFGGNVVVADTPVGRLGLTVCYDLRFPELYSELRAAGAELITAPSAFTAVTGAAHWDVLIRARAIETQCYLLAAAQGGVHPGPRETYGHAAIVDPWGRVLAQQDQ
;
A
#
# COMPACT_ATOMS: atom_id res chain seq x y z
N ALA A 1 -15.44 19.10 10.45
CA ALA A 1 -14.45 18.04 10.75
C ALA A 1 -15.20 16.79 11.16
N ARG A 2 -15.20 15.71 10.36
CA ARG A 2 -15.70 14.42 10.85
C ARG A 2 -14.66 13.91 11.85
N GLY A 3 -14.92 14.04 13.15
CA GLY A 3 -14.05 13.56 14.23
C GLY A 3 -13.99 12.03 14.36
N ARG A 4 -14.44 11.29 13.34
CA ARG A 4 -14.48 9.82 13.28
C ARG A 4 -14.07 9.38 11.88
N TYR A 5 -13.02 8.58 11.78
CA TYR A 5 -12.67 7.87 10.55
C TYR A 5 -13.41 6.54 10.51
N ARG A 6 -14.43 6.43 9.64
CA ARG A 6 -15.16 5.19 9.38
C ARG A 6 -15.45 5.09 7.88
N GLU A 7 -14.49 4.54 7.14
CA GLU A 7 -14.56 4.40 5.68
C GLU A 7 -15.79 3.62 5.21
N SER A 8 -16.28 2.69 6.02
CA SER A 8 -17.50 1.93 5.76
C SER A 8 -18.81 2.74 5.81
N ASP A 9 -18.76 4.01 6.22
CA ASP A 9 -19.90 4.91 6.07
C ASP A 9 -20.07 5.37 4.60
N ASP A 10 -19.01 5.32 3.78
CA ASP A 10 -18.99 5.85 2.41
C ASP A 10 -18.67 4.77 1.34
N TYR A 11 -18.00 3.66 1.70
CA TYR A 11 -17.57 2.61 0.76
C TYR A 11 -17.84 1.18 1.27
N ALA A 12 -18.07 0.24 0.35
CA ALA A 12 -18.17 -1.20 0.64
C ALA A 12 -16.80 -1.89 0.47
N PHE A 13 -16.61 -3.02 1.15
CA PHE A 13 -15.41 -3.85 1.01
C PHE A 13 -15.42 -4.68 -0.29
N GLY A 14 -14.23 -5.06 -0.78
CA GLY A 14 -14.08 -5.98 -1.91
C GLY A 14 -14.13 -7.44 -1.46
N GLY A 15 -14.55 -8.35 -2.35
CA GLY A 15 -14.70 -9.78 -2.04
C GLY A 15 -13.72 -10.73 -2.73
N ASN A 16 -12.76 -10.20 -3.51
CA ASN A 16 -11.90 -11.02 -4.36
C ASN A 16 -10.43 -10.59 -4.25
N VAL A 17 -9.54 -11.57 -4.26
CA VAL A 17 -8.11 -11.36 -4.53
C VAL A 17 -7.92 -11.17 -6.03
N VAL A 18 -7.29 -10.06 -6.43
CA VAL A 18 -7.16 -9.70 -7.84
C VAL A 18 -5.70 -9.61 -8.24
N VAL A 19 -5.36 -10.34 -9.29
CA VAL A 19 -4.07 -10.29 -9.97
C VAL A 19 -4.32 -10.10 -11.47
N ALA A 20 -3.63 -9.15 -12.08
CA ALA A 20 -3.77 -8.81 -13.49
C ALA A 20 -2.44 -8.98 -14.24
N ASP A 21 -2.50 -9.50 -15.46
CA ASP A 21 -1.32 -9.54 -16.33
C ASP A 21 -1.07 -8.16 -16.93
N THR A 22 0.18 -7.69 -16.84
CA THR A 22 0.59 -6.39 -17.35
C THR A 22 1.90 -6.51 -18.13
N PRO A 23 2.28 -5.51 -18.96
CA PRO A 23 3.55 -5.54 -19.69
C PRO A 23 4.81 -5.59 -18.81
N VAL A 24 4.68 -5.32 -17.51
CA VAL A 24 5.81 -5.31 -16.55
C VAL A 24 5.79 -6.51 -15.60
N GLY A 25 4.88 -7.46 -15.81
CA GLY A 25 4.72 -8.65 -14.97
C GLY A 25 3.32 -8.77 -14.39
N ARG A 26 3.14 -9.77 -13.55
CA ARG A 26 1.84 -10.12 -12.98
C ARG A 26 1.56 -9.31 -11.70
N LEU A 27 0.58 -8.41 -11.77
CA LEU A 27 0.35 -7.35 -10.80
C LEU A 27 -0.77 -7.68 -9.81
N GLY A 28 -0.42 -7.86 -8.54
CA GLY A 28 -1.35 -7.95 -7.42
C GLY A 28 -1.89 -6.59 -6.99
N LEU A 29 -3.19 -6.52 -6.69
CA LEU A 29 -3.88 -5.27 -6.34
C LEU A 29 -4.27 -5.25 -4.86
N THR A 30 -3.82 -4.22 -4.14
CA THR A 30 -4.25 -3.90 -2.77
C THR A 30 -4.50 -2.40 -2.65
N VAL A 31 -5.19 -1.95 -1.60
CA VAL A 31 -5.44 -0.53 -1.34
C VAL A 31 -5.17 -0.20 0.13
N CYS A 32 -4.29 0.77 0.35
CA CYS A 32 -4.05 1.43 1.64
C CYS A 32 -4.03 0.52 2.88
N TYR A 33 -5.17 0.40 3.58
CA TYR A 33 -5.27 -0.30 4.85
C TYR A 33 -4.99 -1.80 4.74
N ASP A 34 -5.11 -2.36 3.53
CA ASP A 34 -4.71 -3.73 3.18
C ASP A 34 -3.28 -4.06 3.62
N LEU A 35 -2.35 -3.09 3.61
CA LEU A 35 -0.95 -3.24 4.07
C LEU A 35 -0.82 -3.89 5.45
N ARG A 36 -1.87 -3.81 6.28
CA ARG A 36 -1.89 -4.36 7.63
C ARG A 36 -2.17 -5.86 7.70
N PHE A 37 -2.63 -6.48 6.61
CA PHE A 37 -3.10 -7.86 6.56
C PHE A 37 -2.15 -8.72 5.71
N PRO A 38 -1.10 -9.34 6.29
CA PRO A 38 -0.12 -10.15 5.55
C PRO A 38 -0.75 -11.33 4.77
N GLU A 39 -1.90 -11.82 5.22
CA GLU A 39 -2.60 -12.95 4.60
C GLU A 39 -3.02 -12.62 3.17
N LEU A 40 -3.51 -11.40 2.91
CA LEU A 40 -3.87 -10.95 1.56
C LEU A 40 -2.65 -10.92 0.62
N TYR A 41 -1.49 -10.48 1.12
CA TYR A 41 -0.26 -10.44 0.34
C TYR A 41 0.27 -11.85 0.04
N SER A 42 0.12 -12.77 1.01
CA SER A 42 0.44 -14.18 0.81
C SER A 42 -0.46 -14.82 -0.25
N GLU A 43 -1.76 -14.51 -0.24
CA GLU A 43 -2.72 -14.97 -1.25
C GLU A 43 -2.41 -14.40 -2.64
N LEU A 44 -2.04 -13.12 -2.75
CA LEU A 44 -1.60 -12.52 -4.01
C LEU A 44 -0.36 -13.20 -4.58
N ARG A 45 0.65 -13.48 -3.73
CA ARG A 45 1.84 -14.22 -4.16
C ARG A 45 1.49 -15.65 -4.58
N ALA A 46 0.65 -16.36 -3.82
CA ALA A 46 0.19 -17.70 -4.18
C ALA A 46 -0.60 -17.70 -5.50
N ALA A 47 -1.35 -16.64 -5.77
CA ALA A 47 -2.03 -16.40 -7.03
C ALA A 47 -1.08 -16.02 -8.18
N GLY A 48 0.23 -15.86 -7.92
CA GLY A 48 1.28 -15.64 -8.91
C GLY A 48 1.65 -14.18 -9.16
N ALA A 49 1.41 -13.28 -8.21
CA ALA A 49 1.91 -11.91 -8.30
C ALA A 49 3.44 -11.87 -8.28
N GLU A 50 4.01 -11.01 -9.12
CA GLU A 50 5.45 -10.68 -9.21
C GLU A 50 5.70 -9.25 -8.70
N LEU A 51 4.69 -8.39 -8.85
CA LEU A 51 4.63 -7.03 -8.32
C LEU A 51 3.30 -6.86 -7.60
N ILE A 52 3.28 -6.07 -6.53
CA ILE A 52 2.06 -5.76 -5.78
C ILE A 52 1.95 -4.24 -5.65
N THR A 53 0.76 -3.69 -5.93
CA THR A 53 0.48 -2.26 -5.73
C THR A 53 -0.13 -2.02 -4.37
N ALA A 54 0.21 -0.89 -3.74
CA ALA A 54 -0.41 -0.43 -2.50
C ALA A 54 -0.69 1.10 -2.55
N PRO A 55 -1.52 1.59 -3.49
CA PRO A 55 -1.98 2.99 -3.52
C PRO A 55 -2.63 3.36 -2.18
N SER A 56 -2.14 4.45 -1.58
CA SER A 56 -2.37 4.74 -0.17
C SER A 56 -2.53 6.21 0.15
N ALA A 57 -3.23 6.49 1.26
CA ALA A 57 -3.33 7.82 1.85
C ALA A 57 -3.20 7.74 3.38
N PHE A 58 -2.08 7.18 3.85
CA PHE A 58 -1.78 7.06 5.28
C PHE A 58 -1.82 8.44 5.95
N THR A 59 -2.51 8.54 7.08
CA THR A 59 -2.49 9.76 7.92
C THR A 59 -1.05 10.05 8.35
N ALA A 60 -0.64 11.31 8.48
CA ALA A 60 0.72 11.71 8.85
C ALA A 60 1.28 10.92 10.06
N VAL A 61 0.54 10.85 11.17
CA VAL A 61 0.96 10.14 12.40
C VAL A 61 1.17 8.65 12.15
N THR A 62 0.22 7.99 11.48
CA THR A 62 0.31 6.55 11.22
C THR A 62 1.40 6.21 10.20
N GLY A 63 1.56 7.04 9.17
CA GLY A 63 2.57 6.86 8.13
C GLY A 63 3.98 6.98 8.69
N ALA A 64 4.23 8.00 9.52
CA ALA A 64 5.53 8.19 10.18
C ALA A 64 5.97 6.99 11.02
N ALA A 65 5.03 6.23 11.59
CA ALA A 65 5.32 5.06 12.40
C ALA A 65 5.41 3.74 11.60
N HIS A 66 4.57 3.57 10.58
CA HIS A 66 4.33 2.24 10.00
C HIS A 66 4.61 2.12 8.51
N TRP A 67 4.66 3.21 7.76
CA TRP A 67 4.70 3.17 6.29
C TRP A 67 5.89 2.36 5.78
N ASP A 68 7.12 2.77 6.08
CA ASP A 68 8.35 2.10 5.62
C ASP A 68 8.39 0.63 6.05
N VAL A 69 8.05 0.35 7.31
CA VAL A 69 8.06 -0.99 7.87
C VAL A 69 7.12 -1.91 7.12
N LEU A 70 5.87 -1.49 6.90
CA LEU A 70 4.87 -2.33 6.24
C LEU A 70 5.21 -2.56 4.77
N ILE A 71 5.54 -1.51 4.02
CA ILE A 71 5.83 -1.66 2.58
C ILE A 71 7.04 -2.57 2.35
N ARG A 72 8.06 -2.49 3.21
CA ARG A 72 9.24 -3.36 3.11
C ARG A 72 8.95 -4.77 3.57
N ALA A 73 8.18 -4.95 4.64
CA ALA A 73 7.76 -6.27 5.09
C ALA A 73 7.00 -7.02 3.99
N ARG A 74 6.04 -6.38 3.31
CA ARG A 74 5.29 -7.00 2.22
C ARG A 74 6.17 -7.39 1.05
N ALA A 75 7.12 -6.53 0.67
CA ALA A 75 8.07 -6.86 -0.39
C ALA A 75 8.93 -8.08 -0.03
N ILE A 76 9.47 -8.14 1.19
CA ILE A 76 10.34 -9.22 1.67
C ILE A 76 9.58 -10.56 1.75
N GLU A 77 8.43 -10.58 2.45
CA GLU A 77 7.71 -11.83 2.74
C GLU A 77 7.08 -12.43 1.49
N THR A 78 6.67 -11.59 0.54
CA THR A 78 6.13 -12.05 -0.75
C THR A 78 7.18 -12.22 -1.82
N GLN A 79 8.43 -11.76 -1.61
CA GLN A 79 9.47 -11.67 -2.63
C GLN A 79 8.98 -11.02 -3.94
N CYS A 80 8.06 -10.06 -3.83
CA CYS A 80 7.54 -9.28 -4.95
C CYS A 80 8.11 -7.86 -4.88
N TYR A 81 8.14 -7.17 -6.03
CA TYR A 81 8.26 -5.71 -5.98
C TYR A 81 7.01 -5.12 -5.34
N LEU A 82 7.17 -4.11 -4.49
CA LEU A 82 6.04 -3.36 -3.96
C LEU A 82 6.03 -1.93 -4.51
N LEU A 83 4.93 -1.59 -5.19
CA LEU A 83 4.67 -0.31 -5.82
C LEU A 83 3.70 0.50 -4.95
N ALA A 84 4.26 1.31 -4.05
CA ALA A 84 3.51 2.00 -3.01
C ALA A 84 3.31 3.49 -3.34
N ALA A 85 2.39 3.78 -4.27
CA ALA A 85 1.98 5.15 -4.56
C ALA A 85 1.25 5.76 -3.35
N ALA A 86 1.57 7.00 -2.98
CA ALA A 86 1.04 7.61 -1.76
C ALA A 86 0.64 9.07 -1.94
N GLN A 87 -0.44 9.47 -1.27
CA GLN A 87 -0.81 10.87 -1.10
C GLN A 87 0.06 11.53 -0.01
N GLY A 88 0.54 12.75 -0.27
CA GLY A 88 1.37 13.54 0.64
C GLY A 88 0.78 14.93 0.93
N GLY A 89 1.29 15.56 1.99
CA GLY A 89 0.95 16.93 2.37
C GLY A 89 -0.41 17.14 3.05
N VAL A 90 -0.85 18.40 3.04
CA VAL A 90 -2.08 18.87 3.70
C VAL A 90 -3.21 18.96 2.68
N HIS A 91 -4.32 18.32 2.99
CA HIS A 91 -5.54 18.29 2.18
C HIS A 91 -6.56 19.30 2.71
N PRO A 92 -7.59 19.67 1.92
CA PRO A 92 -8.69 20.49 2.43
C PRO A 92 -9.30 19.93 3.74
N GLY A 93 -9.36 20.76 4.77
CA GLY A 93 -9.76 20.37 6.13
C GLY A 93 -8.55 20.04 7.02
N PRO A 94 -8.74 19.38 8.18
CA PRO A 94 -7.65 19.04 9.11
C PRO A 94 -6.89 17.76 8.69
N ARG A 95 -6.97 17.34 7.42
CA ARG A 95 -6.44 16.05 6.96
C ARG A 95 -5.03 16.24 6.42
N GLU A 96 -4.09 15.48 6.97
CA GLU A 96 -2.70 15.43 6.53
C GLU A 96 -2.29 13.98 6.24
N THR A 97 -1.59 13.77 5.12
CA THR A 97 -1.10 12.45 4.71
C THR A 97 0.42 12.40 4.61
N TYR A 98 0.95 11.21 4.81
CA TYR A 98 2.37 11.01 5.03
C TYR A 98 3.24 11.14 3.77
N GLY A 99 2.71 10.89 2.57
CA GLY A 99 3.52 10.90 1.35
C GLY A 99 4.47 9.71 1.30
N HIS A 100 5.73 9.96 0.95
CA HIS A 100 6.79 8.93 0.88
C HIS A 100 6.47 7.79 -0.09
N ALA A 101 5.87 8.14 -1.24
CA ALA A 101 5.59 7.16 -2.30
C ALA A 101 6.89 6.44 -2.69
N ALA A 102 6.87 5.11 -2.77
CA ALA A 102 8.09 4.33 -2.88
C ALA A 102 7.94 3.08 -3.76
N ILE A 103 9.08 2.63 -4.29
CA ILE A 103 9.26 1.34 -4.94
C ILE A 103 10.23 0.53 -4.08
N VAL A 104 9.81 -0.66 -3.66
CA VAL A 104 10.63 -1.58 -2.85
C VAL A 104 10.88 -2.85 -3.65
N ASP A 105 12.12 -3.33 -3.66
CA ASP A 105 12.49 -4.59 -4.30
C ASP A 105 12.15 -5.83 -3.45
N PRO A 106 12.19 -7.04 -4.02
CA PRO A 106 11.93 -8.29 -3.30
C PRO A 106 12.84 -8.56 -2.08
N TRP A 107 13.94 -7.83 -1.92
CA TRP A 107 14.85 -7.93 -0.77
C TRP A 107 14.55 -6.88 0.31
N GLY A 108 13.51 -6.08 0.11
CA GLY A 108 13.11 -5.01 1.03
C GLY A 108 13.97 -3.75 0.91
N ARG A 109 14.75 -3.59 -0.16
CA ARG A 109 15.48 -2.35 -0.42
C ARG A 109 14.56 -1.36 -1.12
N VAL A 110 14.50 -0.15 -0.58
CA VAL A 110 13.83 0.98 -1.24
C VAL A 110 14.68 1.42 -2.43
N LEU A 111 14.14 1.25 -3.64
CA LEU A 111 14.82 1.59 -4.90
C LEU A 111 14.63 3.05 -5.27
N ALA A 112 13.44 3.57 -5.02
CA ALA A 112 13.08 4.96 -5.21
C ALA A 112 12.06 5.36 -4.16
N GLN A 113 12.16 6.59 -3.68
CA GLN A 113 11.20 7.19 -2.77
C GLN A 113 11.07 8.67 -3.10
N GLN A 114 9.84 9.17 -3.14
CA GLN A 114 9.57 10.59 -3.18
C GLN A 114 9.64 11.18 -1.77
N ASP A 115 10.01 12.44 -1.67
CA ASP A 115 9.78 13.21 -0.46
C ASP A 115 8.25 13.36 -0.21
N GLN A 116 7.89 13.99 0.91
CA GLN A 116 6.48 14.18 1.27
C GLN A 116 5.71 15.04 0.27
#